data_AF-A0A935MJX3-F1
#
_entry.id   AF-A0A935MJX3-F1
#
_cell.length_a   1.000
_cell.length_b   1.000
_cell.length_c   1.000
_cell.angle_alpha   90.00
_cell.angle_beta   90.00
_cell.angle_gamma   90.00
#
_symmetry.space_group_name_H-M   'P 1'
#
loop_
_entity.id
_entity.type
_entity.pdbx_description
1 polymer ?
#
loop_
_entity_poly.entity_id
_entity_poly.type
_entity_poly.pdbx_seq_one_letter_code
_entity_poly.pdbx_strand_id
1 'polypeptide(L)'
;MKSFFTFLAMSLCGITFSQISYTSANAPKPGHKSEYKYLENIQGIDLNALTQAGSDKTWNITGQDVDGNREGFISIDAYPFKNYFPSANLASIDLDEPDTTFSIYEVNTDGVYWLGSYDTSTTIVWKDKYIFVPFPLNFGQNFQNGTEADVTQGTTSGKIEIQSNANVDGWGMLTTNEGTYPVLKVKTKQITEITVSGIPFGSSTFEYHHWYASGIVGPVAEFTISETESIFTGIENDTTIRFLHKQELVADKNIETVIPKLILTPNPATDFFQMEIKGIDFDQAAYTLINAEGKTVGSGNFNKNQNQPIAIQNLPAGNYFVQLILDKKTLLFEILHKK
;
A
#
# COMPACT_ATOMS: atom_id res chain seq x y z
N MET A 1 -29.35 7.55 69.31
CA MET A 1 -28.95 8.45 68.21
C MET A 1 -27.75 7.84 67.48
N LYS A 2 -28.00 6.92 66.54
CA LYS A 2 -26.99 6.16 65.78
C LYS A 2 -27.59 5.83 64.42
N SER A 3 -27.63 6.80 63.52
CA SER A 3 -28.14 6.62 62.15
C SER A 3 -27.95 7.95 61.44
N PHE A 4 -26.85 8.16 60.69
CA PHE A 4 -26.80 9.14 59.58
C PHE A 4 -25.44 9.22 58.82
N PHE A 5 -24.56 8.21 58.89
CA PHE A 5 -23.20 8.31 58.31
C PHE A 5 -22.82 7.18 57.33
N THR A 6 -23.76 6.62 56.59
CA THR A 6 -23.48 5.45 55.71
C THR A 6 -24.10 5.52 54.32
N PHE A 7 -24.47 6.71 53.84
CA PHE A 7 -25.10 6.84 52.50
C PHE A 7 -24.57 8.02 51.67
N LEU A 8 -23.29 8.37 51.85
CA LEU A 8 -22.55 9.27 50.95
C LEU A 8 -21.25 8.62 50.46
N ALA A 9 -21.31 7.33 50.16
CA ALA A 9 -20.42 6.69 49.19
C ALA A 9 -21.09 6.74 47.81
N MET A 10 -21.56 7.94 47.42
CA MET A 10 -21.94 8.24 46.04
C MET A 10 -20.70 8.00 45.20
N SER A 11 -20.64 6.82 44.57
CA SER A 11 -20.68 6.73 43.12
C SER A 11 -20.02 7.92 42.41
N LEU A 12 -18.75 8.19 42.72
CA LEU A 12 -17.80 8.58 41.68
C LEU A 12 -17.62 7.34 40.80
N CYS A 13 -18.67 6.99 40.06
CA CYS A 13 -18.50 6.42 38.74
C CYS A 13 -17.85 7.55 37.94
N GLY A 14 -16.55 7.76 38.17
CA GLY A 14 -15.72 8.55 37.28
C GLY A 14 -16.01 8.00 35.91
N ILE A 15 -16.60 8.84 35.06
CA ILE A 15 -16.75 8.56 33.65
C ILE A 15 -15.30 8.51 33.16
N THR A 16 -14.66 7.37 33.31
CA THR A 16 -13.38 7.09 32.68
C THR A 16 -13.74 7.05 31.21
N PHE A 17 -13.54 8.17 30.52
CA PHE A 17 -13.50 8.15 29.07
C PHE A 17 -12.47 7.08 28.72
N SER A 18 -12.95 5.94 28.22
CA SER A 18 -12.08 4.90 27.70
C SER A 18 -11.24 5.58 26.66
N GLN A 19 -9.92 5.60 26.86
CA GLN A 19 -9.00 6.12 25.86
C GLN A 19 -9.30 5.42 24.53
N ILE A 20 -9.34 6.20 23.45
CA ILE A 20 -9.51 5.66 22.10
C ILE A 20 -8.38 4.65 21.90
N SER A 21 -8.75 3.39 21.67
CA SER A 21 -7.79 2.30 21.52
C SER A 21 -7.75 1.87 20.06
N TYR A 22 -6.57 1.94 19.48
CA TYR A 22 -6.27 1.42 18.14
C TYR A 22 -5.25 0.28 18.33
N THR A 23 -5.66 -0.94 18.00
CA THR A 23 -4.96 -2.18 18.38
C THR A 23 -4.77 -3.08 17.18
N SER A 24 -4.16 -4.25 17.35
CA SER A 24 -4.05 -5.26 16.29
C SER A 24 -5.40 -5.76 15.76
N ALA A 25 -6.51 -5.51 16.47
CA ALA A 25 -7.85 -5.73 15.91
C ALA A 25 -8.16 -4.84 14.69
N ASN A 26 -7.50 -3.68 14.59
CA ASN A 26 -7.56 -2.73 13.47
C ASN A 26 -6.57 -3.05 12.34
N ALA A 27 -5.74 -4.09 12.49
CA ALA A 27 -4.74 -4.41 11.50
C ALA A 27 -5.38 -4.83 10.16
N PRO A 28 -4.79 -4.44 9.02
CA PRO A 28 -5.27 -4.88 7.72
C PRO A 28 -5.14 -6.40 7.58
N LYS A 29 -6.05 -7.00 6.82
CA LYS A 29 -6.14 -8.45 6.58
C LYS A 29 -6.42 -8.68 5.10
N PRO A 30 -6.03 -9.83 4.54
CA PRO A 30 -6.43 -10.19 3.19
C PRO A 30 -7.95 -10.09 3.02
N GLY A 31 -8.40 -9.47 1.94
CA GLY A 31 -9.83 -9.24 1.66
C GLY A 31 -10.37 -7.88 2.12
N HIS A 32 -9.60 -7.09 2.87
CA HIS A 32 -9.98 -5.69 3.14
C HIS A 32 -9.89 -4.85 1.86
N LYS A 33 -10.89 -3.99 1.68
CA LYS A 33 -10.89 -2.93 0.67
C LYS A 33 -11.24 -1.60 1.34
N SER A 34 -10.53 -0.56 0.95
CA SER A 34 -10.78 0.82 1.35
C SER A 34 -10.98 1.65 0.09
N GLU A 35 -12.03 2.47 0.07
CA GLU A 35 -12.27 3.46 -0.97
C GLU A 35 -12.09 4.83 -0.32
N TYR A 36 -11.22 5.66 -0.91
CA TYR A 36 -10.96 7.01 -0.42
C TYR A 36 -11.54 8.04 -1.38
N LYS A 37 -11.79 9.23 -0.84
CA LYS A 37 -12.15 10.43 -1.60
C LYS A 37 -11.16 11.54 -1.30
N TYR A 38 -10.94 12.40 -2.29
CA TYR A 38 -10.14 13.61 -2.13
C TYR A 38 -11.04 14.82 -1.99
N LEU A 39 -10.67 15.77 -1.12
CA LEU A 39 -11.36 17.05 -1.10
C LEU A 39 -10.90 17.90 -2.28
N GLU A 40 -11.86 18.30 -3.12
CA GLU A 40 -11.65 19.31 -4.14
C GLU A 40 -11.55 20.67 -3.47
N ASN A 41 -10.50 21.43 -3.79
CA ASN A 41 -10.29 22.80 -3.32
C ASN A 41 -10.25 22.96 -1.79
N ILE A 42 -9.04 22.84 -1.23
CA ILE A 42 -8.79 23.01 0.21
C ILE A 42 -8.86 24.48 0.70
N GLN A 43 -9.17 25.46 -0.16
CA GLN A 43 -9.13 26.90 0.20
C GLN A 43 -10.16 27.30 1.28
N GLY A 44 -11.21 26.50 1.51
CA GLY A 44 -12.20 26.73 2.56
C GLY A 44 -11.90 26.05 3.90
N ILE A 45 -10.83 25.26 3.97
CA ILE A 45 -10.49 24.46 5.15
C ILE A 45 -9.47 25.20 5.99
N ASP A 46 -9.71 25.31 7.30
CA ASP A 46 -8.73 25.83 8.23
C ASP A 46 -7.61 24.79 8.43
N LEU A 47 -6.58 24.86 7.59
CA LEU A 47 -5.41 23.97 7.67
C LEU A 47 -4.68 24.12 9.01
N ASN A 48 -4.73 25.30 9.66
CA ASN A 48 -4.13 25.46 10.98
C ASN A 48 -4.89 24.65 12.03
N ALA A 49 -6.22 24.56 11.93
CA ALA A 49 -7.02 23.70 12.81
C ALA A 49 -6.63 22.21 12.66
N LEU A 50 -6.35 21.74 11.44
CA LEU A 50 -5.93 20.36 11.18
C LEU A 50 -4.59 19.99 11.86
N THR A 51 -3.68 20.96 11.95
CA THR A 51 -2.37 20.73 12.58
C THR A 51 -2.37 20.80 14.12
N GLN A 52 -3.47 21.22 14.76
CA GLN A 52 -3.52 21.35 16.22
C GLN A 52 -3.32 20.01 16.95
N ALA A 53 -2.54 20.04 18.03
CA ALA A 53 -2.25 18.93 18.92
C ALA A 53 -2.98 19.08 20.27
N GLY A 54 -3.07 18.01 21.05
CA GLY A 54 -3.64 17.97 22.40
C GLY A 54 -4.90 17.12 22.54
N SER A 55 -5.50 17.16 23.73
CA SER A 55 -6.74 16.44 24.05
C SER A 55 -7.98 17.18 23.59
N ASP A 56 -9.08 16.43 23.44
CA ASP A 56 -10.44 16.95 23.17
C ASP A 56 -10.51 17.88 21.95
N LYS A 57 -9.73 17.59 20.91
CA LYS A 57 -9.72 18.39 19.68
C LYS A 57 -10.92 18.07 18.80
N THR A 58 -11.31 19.05 17.99
CA THR A 58 -12.29 18.85 16.93
C THR A 58 -11.63 19.23 15.62
N TRP A 59 -11.61 18.29 14.69
CA TRP A 59 -11.13 18.49 13.32
C TRP A 59 -12.30 18.36 12.37
N ASN A 60 -12.31 19.16 11.31
CA ASN A 60 -13.36 19.12 10.31
C ASN A 60 -12.74 19.07 8.90
N ILE A 61 -13.01 17.97 8.20
CA ILE A 61 -12.57 17.64 6.85
C ILE A 61 -13.85 17.38 6.02
N THR A 62 -14.70 18.40 5.92
CA THR A 62 -15.91 18.37 5.07
C THR A 62 -15.76 19.38 3.93
N GLY A 63 -16.20 19.01 2.74
CA GLY A 63 -16.12 19.88 1.57
C GLY A 63 -16.67 19.20 0.32
N GLN A 64 -16.48 19.83 -0.85
CA GLN A 64 -16.69 19.14 -2.11
C GLN A 64 -15.63 18.06 -2.27
N ASP A 65 -16.02 16.89 -2.77
CA ASP A 65 -15.13 15.75 -2.93
C ASP A 65 -15.23 15.13 -4.33
N VAL A 66 -14.16 14.43 -4.70
CA VAL A 66 -14.09 13.54 -5.86
C VAL A 66 -13.65 12.16 -5.43
N ASP A 67 -13.98 11.18 -6.27
CA ASP A 67 -13.50 9.82 -6.14
C ASP A 67 -11.96 9.82 -6.10
N GLY A 68 -11.43 9.14 -5.08
CA GLY A 68 -10.01 8.94 -4.91
C GLY A 68 -9.59 7.52 -5.22
N ASN A 69 -8.48 7.11 -4.65
CA ASN A 69 -7.91 5.79 -4.89
C ASN A 69 -8.67 4.71 -4.12
N ARG A 70 -8.70 3.51 -4.68
CA ARG A 70 -9.22 2.31 -4.02
C ARG A 70 -8.06 1.40 -3.65
N GLU A 71 -7.95 1.03 -2.39
CA GLU A 71 -6.89 0.16 -1.90
C GLU A 71 -7.45 -1.21 -1.53
N GLY A 72 -6.76 -2.28 -1.94
CA GLY A 72 -7.06 -3.65 -1.57
C GLY A 72 -5.91 -4.29 -0.82
N PHE A 73 -6.20 -5.20 0.11
CA PHE A 73 -5.20 -5.99 0.81
C PHE A 73 -5.32 -7.47 0.42
N ILE A 74 -4.20 -8.08 0.06
CA ILE A 74 -4.11 -9.48 -0.38
C ILE A 74 -3.06 -10.26 0.41
N SER A 75 -3.23 -11.58 0.48
CA SER A 75 -2.15 -12.44 0.96
C SER A 75 -1.01 -12.47 -0.05
N ILE A 76 0.23 -12.39 0.44
CA ILE A 76 1.41 -12.51 -0.41
C ILE A 76 1.72 -13.97 -0.80
N ASP A 77 1.11 -14.96 -0.14
CA ASP A 77 1.40 -16.39 -0.33
C ASP A 77 1.21 -16.89 -1.77
N ALA A 78 0.31 -16.26 -2.52
CA ALA A 78 -0.02 -16.65 -3.88
C ALA A 78 0.90 -16.06 -4.96
N TYR A 79 1.88 -15.24 -4.57
CA TYR A 79 2.68 -14.40 -5.48
C TYR A 79 4.18 -14.73 -5.45
N PRO A 80 4.85 -14.73 -6.62
CA PRO A 80 6.27 -15.11 -6.72
C PRO A 80 7.20 -14.12 -6.02
N PHE A 81 6.81 -12.84 -5.93
CA PHE A 81 7.62 -11.81 -5.27
C PHE A 81 7.73 -11.99 -3.75
N LYS A 82 6.97 -12.91 -3.14
CA LYS A 82 7.15 -13.32 -1.74
C LYS A 82 8.60 -13.68 -1.39
N ASN A 83 9.33 -14.27 -2.34
CA ASN A 83 10.71 -14.69 -2.12
C ASN A 83 11.66 -13.52 -1.82
N TYR A 84 11.32 -12.29 -2.23
CA TYR A 84 12.09 -11.09 -1.89
C TYR A 84 11.78 -10.57 -0.48
N PHE A 85 10.63 -10.94 0.10
CA PHE A 85 10.13 -10.42 1.37
C PHE A 85 9.75 -11.59 2.31
N PRO A 86 10.74 -12.30 2.88
CA PRO A 86 10.49 -13.56 3.59
C PRO A 86 9.60 -13.43 4.84
N SER A 87 9.54 -12.25 5.47
CA SER A 87 8.67 -12.00 6.63
C SER A 87 7.31 -11.40 6.27
N ALA A 88 7.07 -11.08 5.00
CA ALA A 88 5.81 -10.50 4.56
C ALA A 88 4.66 -11.49 4.70
N ASN A 89 3.50 -10.98 5.11
CA ASN A 89 2.25 -11.74 5.15
C ASN A 89 1.08 -10.99 4.48
N LEU A 90 1.33 -9.79 3.97
CA LEU A 90 0.33 -8.95 3.32
C LEU A 90 0.95 -8.09 2.23
N ALA A 91 0.17 -7.80 1.19
CA ALA A 91 0.47 -6.72 0.26
C ALA A 91 -0.76 -5.82 0.09
N SER A 92 -0.55 -4.52 -0.09
CA SER A 92 -1.59 -3.63 -0.59
C SER A 92 -1.40 -3.32 -2.07
N ILE A 93 -2.52 -3.11 -2.75
CA ILE A 93 -2.61 -2.86 -4.18
C ILE A 93 -3.58 -1.71 -4.42
N ASP A 94 -3.35 -0.96 -5.50
CA ASP A 94 -4.37 -0.07 -6.05
C ASP A 94 -5.40 -0.92 -6.82
N LEU A 95 -6.68 -0.87 -6.45
CA LEU A 95 -7.74 -1.61 -7.13
C LEU A 95 -8.15 -0.98 -8.47
N ASP A 96 -7.79 0.28 -8.70
CA ASP A 96 -7.91 0.95 -9.99
C ASP A 96 -6.78 0.51 -10.93
N GLU A 97 -5.60 0.21 -10.37
CA GLU A 97 -4.41 -0.24 -11.08
C GLU A 97 -3.72 -1.46 -10.44
N PRO A 98 -4.37 -2.64 -10.39
CA PRO A 98 -3.98 -3.80 -9.56
C PRO A 98 -2.63 -4.47 -9.88
N ASP A 99 -1.90 -3.97 -10.88
CA ASP A 99 -0.74 -4.65 -11.48
C ASP A 99 0.49 -3.77 -11.46
N THR A 100 0.34 -2.49 -11.09
CA THR A 100 1.38 -1.50 -11.29
C THR A 100 2.34 -1.48 -10.13
N THR A 101 1.87 -1.60 -8.89
CA THR A 101 2.74 -1.58 -7.72
C THR A 101 2.09 -2.29 -6.54
N PHE A 102 2.88 -3.10 -5.84
CA PHE A 102 2.52 -3.76 -4.59
C PHE A 102 3.31 -3.12 -3.45
N SER A 103 2.63 -2.61 -2.44
CA SER A 103 3.27 -2.24 -1.18
C SER A 103 3.28 -3.45 -0.27
N ILE A 104 4.47 -3.86 0.19
CA ILE A 104 4.65 -5.13 0.89
C ILE A 104 4.73 -4.90 2.40
N TYR A 105 3.94 -5.66 3.16
CA TYR A 105 3.83 -5.49 4.61
C TYR A 105 4.04 -6.79 5.38
N GLU A 106 4.53 -6.60 6.60
CA GLU A 106 4.40 -7.56 7.69
C GLU A 106 3.43 -6.99 8.72
N VAL A 107 2.40 -7.76 9.03
CA VAL A 107 1.35 -7.40 9.97
C VAL A 107 1.37 -8.37 11.14
N ASN A 108 1.68 -7.86 12.33
CA ASN A 108 1.80 -8.63 13.55
C ASN A 108 0.89 -8.08 14.66
N THR A 109 0.93 -8.69 15.84
CA THR A 109 0.15 -8.23 17.00
C THR A 109 0.66 -6.90 17.57
N ASP A 110 1.88 -6.51 17.25
CA ASP A 110 2.59 -5.32 17.75
C ASP A 110 2.72 -4.18 16.73
N GLY A 111 2.37 -4.40 15.46
CA GLY A 111 2.34 -3.33 14.48
C GLY A 111 2.10 -3.76 13.04
N VAL A 112 2.00 -2.76 12.17
CA VAL A 112 2.08 -2.87 10.71
C VAL A 112 3.43 -2.31 10.27
N TYR A 113 4.19 -3.12 9.56
CA TYR A 113 5.53 -2.81 9.10
C TYR A 113 5.57 -2.81 7.59
N TRP A 114 6.07 -1.74 6.99
CA TRP A 114 6.34 -1.65 5.57
C TRP A 114 7.73 -2.23 5.27
N LEU A 115 7.78 -3.21 4.38
CA LEU A 115 8.99 -3.96 4.04
C LEU A 115 9.60 -3.53 2.69
N GLY A 116 8.83 -2.80 1.89
CA GLY A 116 9.26 -2.32 0.58
C GLY A 116 8.14 -2.35 -0.44
N SER A 117 8.50 -2.29 -1.71
CA SER A 117 7.56 -2.35 -2.81
C SER A 117 8.06 -3.27 -3.92
N TYR A 118 7.11 -3.78 -4.68
CA TYR A 118 7.38 -4.60 -5.85
C TYR A 118 6.54 -4.11 -7.02
N ASP A 119 7.18 -3.90 -8.16
CA ASP A 119 6.53 -3.79 -9.45
C ASP A 119 7.28 -4.62 -10.50
N THR A 120 6.79 -4.63 -11.74
CA THR A 120 7.39 -5.43 -12.83
C THR A 120 8.75 -4.94 -13.30
N SER A 121 9.11 -3.69 -12.99
CA SER A 121 10.35 -3.03 -13.39
C SER A 121 11.36 -2.87 -12.25
N THR A 122 10.88 -2.79 -11.01
CA THR A 122 11.66 -2.39 -9.85
C THR A 122 11.21 -3.17 -8.61
N THR A 123 12.17 -3.59 -7.80
CA THR A 123 11.90 -4.16 -6.48
C THR A 123 12.70 -3.36 -5.46
N ILE A 124 12.01 -2.83 -4.46
CA ILE A 124 12.60 -2.08 -3.36
C ILE A 124 12.44 -2.94 -2.12
N VAL A 125 13.55 -3.38 -1.53
CA VAL A 125 13.55 -4.14 -0.28
C VAL A 125 14.25 -3.32 0.79
N TRP A 126 13.49 -2.92 1.82
CA TRP A 126 14.04 -2.16 2.93
C TRP A 126 14.99 -3.03 3.76
N LYS A 127 16.18 -2.50 4.10
CA LYS A 127 17.14 -3.20 4.97
C LYS A 127 16.58 -3.41 6.37
N ASP A 128 15.88 -2.41 6.89
CA ASP A 128 15.16 -2.46 8.16
C ASP A 128 13.66 -2.26 7.96
N LYS A 129 12.85 -2.89 8.80
CA LYS A 129 11.39 -2.77 8.75
C LYS A 129 10.97 -1.35 9.11
N TYR A 130 10.16 -0.70 8.27
CA TYR A 130 9.63 0.62 8.55
C TYR A 130 8.30 0.49 9.32
N ILE A 131 8.21 1.02 10.55
CA ILE A 131 6.98 0.96 11.35
C ILE A 131 5.97 1.96 10.77
N PHE A 132 4.91 1.45 10.14
CA PHE A 132 3.82 2.29 9.65
C PHE A 132 2.91 2.69 10.81
N VAL A 133 2.44 1.71 11.59
CA VAL A 133 1.64 1.94 12.82
C VAL A 133 1.98 0.87 13.87
N PRO A 134 2.41 1.26 15.09
CA PRO A 134 2.56 0.33 16.19
C PRO A 134 1.22 0.00 16.86
N PHE A 135 1.15 -1.17 17.50
CA PHE A 135 0.01 -1.61 18.31
C PHE A 135 0.42 -1.92 19.75
N PRO A 136 -0.39 -1.53 20.75
CA PRO A 136 -1.46 -0.54 20.65
C PRO A 136 -0.89 0.86 20.36
N LEU A 137 -1.66 1.68 19.64
CA LEU A 137 -1.35 3.09 19.42
C LEU A 137 -2.03 3.92 20.52
N ASN A 138 -1.24 4.69 21.28
CA ASN A 138 -1.74 5.50 22.40
C ASN A 138 -1.33 6.96 22.27
N PHE A 139 -2.17 7.86 22.78
CA PHE A 139 -1.84 9.30 22.86
C PHE A 139 -0.53 9.53 23.64
N GLY A 140 0.33 10.40 23.11
CA GLY A 140 1.65 10.72 23.65
C GLY A 140 2.77 9.75 23.24
N GLN A 141 2.45 8.67 22.53
CA GLN A 141 3.46 7.74 22.00
C GLN A 141 4.29 8.42 20.89
N ASN A 142 5.58 8.08 20.88
CA ASN A 142 6.52 8.50 19.85
C ASN A 142 7.17 7.25 19.26
N PHE A 143 7.42 7.27 17.96
CA PHE A 143 8.23 6.26 17.30
C PHE A 143 9.01 6.88 16.14
N GLN A 144 10.21 6.37 15.93
CA GLN A 144 11.10 6.81 14.86
C GLN A 144 11.40 5.64 13.96
N ASN A 145 11.54 5.93 12.68
CA ASN A 145 11.93 4.97 11.67
C ASN A 145 13.16 5.47 10.91
N GLY A 146 13.99 4.53 10.50
CA GLY A 146 15.08 4.74 9.56
C GLY A 146 15.20 3.46 8.74
N THR A 147 15.25 3.57 7.42
CA THR A 147 15.55 2.44 6.56
C THR A 147 16.16 2.92 5.25
N GLU A 148 16.78 2.00 4.53
CA GLU A 148 17.36 2.26 3.23
C GLU A 148 17.17 1.05 2.32
N ALA A 149 17.20 1.26 1.01
CA ALA A 149 17.23 0.20 0.01
C ALA A 149 18.22 0.56 -1.09
N ASP A 150 18.93 -0.46 -1.56
CA ASP A 150 19.67 -0.39 -2.80
C ASP A 150 18.70 -0.72 -3.95
N VAL A 151 18.60 0.17 -4.92
CA VAL A 151 17.66 0.04 -6.05
C VAL A 151 18.46 -0.04 -7.34
N THR A 152 18.17 -1.05 -8.17
CA THR A 152 18.80 -1.21 -9.47
C THR A 152 17.74 -1.21 -10.55
N GLN A 153 17.88 -0.31 -11.53
CA GLN A 153 17.02 -0.25 -12.71
C GLN A 153 17.91 -0.28 -13.96
N GLY A 154 17.85 -1.39 -14.70
CA GLY A 154 18.77 -1.63 -15.81
C GLY A 154 20.23 -1.67 -15.35
N THR A 155 21.08 -0.81 -15.93
CA THR A 155 22.50 -0.68 -15.55
C THR A 155 22.75 0.38 -14.48
N THR A 156 21.71 1.07 -14.03
CA THR A 156 21.81 2.17 -13.07
C THR A 156 21.53 1.65 -11.67
N SER A 157 22.44 1.92 -10.74
CA SER A 157 22.23 1.68 -9.32
C SER A 157 22.02 3.00 -8.58
N GLY A 158 21.10 2.95 -7.61
CA GLY A 158 20.83 4.03 -6.69
C GLY A 158 20.55 3.50 -5.29
N LYS A 159 20.40 4.43 -4.37
CA LYS A 159 20.06 4.17 -2.98
C LYS A 159 18.92 5.11 -2.59
N ILE A 160 17.92 4.56 -1.90
CA ILE A 160 16.84 5.33 -1.30
C ILE A 160 17.00 5.23 0.21
N GLU A 161 16.96 6.36 0.90
CA GLU A 161 17.03 6.44 2.36
C GLU A 161 15.78 7.12 2.88
N ILE A 162 15.18 6.59 3.94
CA ILE A 162 13.99 7.15 4.58
C ILE A 162 14.28 7.32 6.06
N GLN A 163 13.99 8.50 6.59
CA GLN A 163 13.97 8.78 8.02
C GLN A 163 12.64 9.39 8.39
N SER A 164 12.02 8.94 9.48
CA SER A 164 10.81 9.57 9.97
C SER A 164 10.69 9.61 11.49
N ASN A 165 9.91 10.58 11.96
CA ASN A 165 9.54 10.72 13.36
C ASN A 165 8.03 10.93 13.44
N ALA A 166 7.36 10.04 14.16
CA ALA A 166 5.92 10.05 14.36
C ALA A 166 5.58 10.27 15.84
N ASN A 167 4.58 11.12 16.09
CA ASN A 167 4.03 11.39 17.41
C ASN A 167 2.50 11.28 17.37
N VAL A 168 1.92 10.57 18.35
CA VAL A 168 0.48 10.57 18.59
C VAL A 168 0.13 11.84 19.37
N ASP A 169 0.02 12.96 18.65
CA ASP A 169 0.02 14.31 19.21
C ASP A 169 -1.37 14.83 19.54
N GLY A 170 -2.44 14.11 19.17
CA GLY A 170 -3.81 14.55 19.43
C GLY A 170 -4.80 13.41 19.65
N TRP A 171 -5.90 13.72 20.34
CA TRP A 171 -7.11 12.90 20.32
C TRP A 171 -8.35 13.77 20.40
N GLY A 172 -9.46 13.29 19.85
CA GLY A 172 -10.70 14.06 19.78
C GLY A 172 -11.69 13.53 18.74
N MET A 173 -12.50 14.43 18.18
CA MET A 173 -13.49 14.11 17.16
C MET A 173 -13.05 14.63 15.80
N LEU A 174 -13.04 13.78 14.78
CA LEU A 174 -12.87 14.16 13.38
C LEU A 174 -14.22 14.06 12.68
N THR A 175 -14.67 15.14 12.03
CA THR A 175 -15.84 15.10 11.13
C THR A 175 -15.36 15.07 9.68
N THR A 176 -15.89 14.12 8.90
CA THR A 176 -15.72 14.01 7.44
C THR A 176 -17.10 14.05 6.77
N ASN A 177 -17.15 13.98 5.44
CA ASN A 177 -18.42 13.84 4.72
C ASN A 177 -19.17 12.52 5.05
N GLU A 178 -18.48 11.51 5.59
CA GLU A 178 -19.07 10.21 5.92
C GLU A 178 -19.54 10.10 7.38
N GLY A 179 -19.14 11.03 8.26
CA GLY A 179 -19.57 11.03 9.65
C GLY A 179 -18.56 11.67 10.61
N THR A 180 -18.80 11.45 11.89
CA THR A 180 -17.96 11.98 12.97
C THR A 180 -17.39 10.84 13.79
N TYR A 181 -16.06 10.79 13.93
CA TYR A 181 -15.31 9.68 14.49
C TYR A 181 -14.47 10.12 15.70
N PRO A 182 -14.48 9.37 16.81
CA PRO A 182 -13.48 9.53 17.84
C PRO A 182 -12.15 8.98 17.33
N VAL A 183 -11.11 9.81 17.29
CA VAL A 183 -9.82 9.50 16.66
C VAL A 183 -8.60 9.82 17.53
N LEU A 184 -7.52 9.06 17.30
CA LEU A 184 -6.16 9.44 17.63
C LEU A 184 -5.52 10.10 16.40
N LYS A 185 -4.84 11.22 16.57
CA LYS A 185 -4.06 11.87 15.51
C LYS A 185 -2.59 11.48 15.62
N VAL A 186 -2.01 11.03 14.53
CA VAL A 186 -0.59 10.74 14.38
C VAL A 186 0.01 11.73 13.41
N LYS A 187 0.91 12.58 13.90
CA LYS A 187 1.73 13.45 13.06
C LYS A 187 3.04 12.76 12.74
N THR A 188 3.36 12.60 11.46
CA THR A 188 4.63 12.00 11.00
C THR A 188 5.37 13.01 10.14
N LYS A 189 6.65 13.25 10.45
CA LYS A 189 7.58 13.93 9.54
C LYS A 189 8.51 12.91 8.93
N GLN A 190 8.58 12.86 7.61
CA GLN A 190 9.42 11.94 6.87
C GLN A 190 10.32 12.71 5.90
N ILE A 191 11.58 12.30 5.82
CA ILE A 191 12.54 12.75 4.81
C ILE A 191 12.93 11.51 4.01
N THR A 192 12.92 11.64 2.70
CA THR A 192 13.41 10.63 1.77
C THR A 192 14.49 11.23 0.90
N GLU A 193 15.62 10.54 0.80
CA GLU A 193 16.77 10.95 -0.02
C GLU A 193 17.05 9.87 -1.07
N ILE A 194 17.33 10.31 -2.29
CA ILE A 194 17.65 9.42 -3.40
C ILE A 194 19.03 9.80 -3.92
N THR A 195 19.93 8.81 -3.97
CA THR A 195 21.24 8.95 -4.61
C THR A 195 21.36 7.99 -5.78
N VAL A 196 22.00 8.43 -6.86
CA VAL A 196 22.26 7.61 -8.06
C VAL A 196 23.75 7.67 -8.34
N SER A 197 24.42 6.51 -8.34
CA SER A 197 25.90 6.43 -8.45
C SER A 197 26.65 7.34 -7.46
N GLY A 198 26.11 7.51 -6.24
CA GLY A 198 26.67 8.38 -5.21
C GLY A 198 26.42 9.88 -5.38
N ILE A 199 25.65 10.28 -6.40
CA ILE A 199 25.26 11.67 -6.63
C ILE A 199 23.84 11.87 -6.06
N PRO A 200 23.60 12.89 -5.21
CA PRO A 200 22.25 13.26 -4.78
C PRO A 200 21.39 13.57 -6.00
N PHE A 201 20.28 12.85 -6.14
CA PHE A 201 19.40 12.92 -7.30
C PHE A 201 18.11 13.67 -6.98
N GLY A 202 17.62 13.50 -5.75
CA GLY A 202 16.48 14.23 -5.25
C GLY A 202 16.26 13.95 -3.77
N SER A 203 15.42 14.78 -3.17
CA SER A 203 14.94 14.59 -1.82
C SER A 203 13.47 14.95 -1.73
N SER A 204 12.78 14.45 -0.72
CA SER A 204 11.40 14.84 -0.44
C SER A 204 11.15 14.86 1.05
N THR A 205 10.47 15.89 1.51
CA THR A 205 9.99 16.02 2.89
C THR A 205 8.48 15.90 2.90
N PHE A 206 7.95 15.01 3.72
CA PHE A 206 6.52 14.83 3.93
C PHE A 206 6.16 15.11 5.39
N GLU A 207 5.07 15.84 5.60
CA GLU A 207 4.37 15.93 6.88
C GLU A 207 2.97 15.32 6.72
N TYR A 208 2.75 14.17 7.36
CA TYR A 208 1.47 13.46 7.40
C TYR A 208 0.74 13.74 8.70
N HIS A 209 -0.57 13.96 8.62
CA HIS A 209 -1.49 13.92 9.76
C HIS A 209 -2.52 12.83 9.49
N HIS A 210 -2.43 11.73 10.24
CA HIS A 210 -3.31 10.58 10.13
C HIS A 210 -4.25 10.50 11.32
N TRP A 211 -5.56 10.37 11.07
CA TRP A 211 -6.55 10.20 12.12
C TRP A 211 -7.06 8.77 12.16
N TYR A 212 -6.76 8.03 13.23
CA TYR A 212 -7.13 6.63 13.41
C TYR A 212 -8.33 6.46 14.32
N ALA A 213 -9.35 5.72 13.88
CA ALA A 213 -10.52 5.39 14.67
C ALA A 213 -10.56 3.90 15.02
N SER A 214 -11.16 3.57 16.17
CA SER A 214 -11.36 2.16 16.57
C SER A 214 -12.35 1.47 15.62
N GLY A 215 -12.09 0.20 15.28
CA GLY A 215 -12.89 -0.57 14.32
C GLY A 215 -12.65 -0.25 12.84
N ILE A 216 -11.83 0.76 12.52
CA ILE A 216 -11.46 1.10 11.14
C ILE A 216 -10.02 0.63 10.88
N VAL A 217 -9.77 0.08 9.70
CA VAL A 217 -8.44 -0.32 9.23
C VAL A 217 -7.79 0.87 8.53
N GLY A 218 -6.64 1.30 9.02
CA GLY A 218 -5.95 2.49 8.51
C GLY A 218 -6.56 3.81 9.02
N PRO A 219 -6.08 4.95 8.50
CA PRO A 219 -6.59 6.25 8.89
C PRO A 219 -7.97 6.54 8.26
N VAL A 220 -8.87 7.16 9.02
CA VAL A 220 -10.15 7.71 8.56
C VAL A 220 -9.92 8.92 7.65
N ALA A 221 -8.87 9.69 7.91
CA ALA A 221 -8.44 10.77 7.04
C ALA A 221 -6.93 10.95 7.10
N GLU A 222 -6.40 11.53 6.04
CA GLU A 222 -5.01 11.88 5.87
C GLU A 222 -4.93 13.30 5.32
N PHE A 223 -4.09 14.11 5.95
CA PHE A 223 -3.68 15.42 5.45
C PHE A 223 -2.17 15.39 5.25
N THR A 224 -1.75 15.62 4.01
CA THR A 224 -0.35 15.49 3.58
C THR A 224 0.14 16.82 3.06
N ILE A 225 1.29 17.25 3.58
CA ILE A 225 2.06 18.39 3.07
C ILE A 225 3.37 17.81 2.55
N SER A 226 3.72 18.09 1.30
CA SER A 226 4.94 17.58 0.69
C SER A 226 5.75 18.67 0.01
N GLU A 227 7.07 18.60 0.17
CA GLU A 227 8.05 19.34 -0.60
C GLU A 227 8.96 18.32 -1.28
N THR A 228 9.07 18.34 -2.60
CA THR A 228 9.95 17.46 -3.38
C THR A 228 10.95 18.30 -4.14
N GLU A 229 12.22 17.93 -4.06
CA GLU A 229 13.32 18.54 -4.80
C GLU A 229 13.96 17.49 -5.73
N SER A 230 14.07 17.82 -7.01
CA SER A 230 14.81 17.01 -7.98
C SER A 230 15.73 17.88 -8.82
N ILE A 231 16.87 17.33 -9.24
CA ILE A 231 17.82 17.99 -10.16
C ILE A 231 17.19 18.33 -11.53
N PHE A 232 16.05 17.73 -11.89
CA PHE A 232 15.41 17.94 -13.19
C PHE A 232 14.22 18.91 -13.14
N THR A 233 13.42 18.86 -12.08
CA THR A 233 12.16 19.62 -11.98
C THR A 233 12.24 20.79 -11.01
N GLY A 234 13.28 20.86 -10.17
CA GLY A 234 13.40 21.86 -9.11
C GLY A 234 12.60 21.49 -7.88
N ILE A 235 12.06 22.50 -7.18
CA ILE A 235 11.28 22.34 -5.95
C ILE A 235 9.79 22.41 -6.28
N GLU A 236 9.06 21.39 -5.86
CA GLU A 236 7.60 21.29 -5.96
C GLU A 236 7.00 21.16 -4.57
N ASN A 237 5.91 21.89 -4.33
CA ASN A 237 5.16 21.84 -3.08
C ASN A 237 3.73 21.41 -3.39
N ASP A 238 3.21 20.47 -2.60
CA ASP A 238 1.84 20.00 -2.73
C ASP A 238 1.18 19.81 -1.36
N THR A 239 -0.14 19.85 -1.35
CA THR A 239 -0.96 19.66 -0.16
C THR A 239 -2.24 18.94 -0.53
N THR A 240 -2.45 17.77 0.05
CA THR A 240 -3.59 16.91 -0.25
C THR A 240 -4.34 16.52 1.00
N ILE A 241 -5.66 16.36 0.87
CA ILE A 241 -6.50 15.80 1.92
C ILE A 241 -7.34 14.69 1.31
N ARG A 242 -7.29 13.51 1.93
CA ARG A 242 -8.19 12.41 1.62
C ARG A 242 -8.87 11.88 2.87
N PHE A 243 -10.03 11.27 2.68
CA PHE A 243 -10.76 10.60 3.76
C PHE A 243 -11.38 9.30 3.27
N LEU A 244 -11.57 8.37 4.20
CA LEU A 244 -12.19 7.08 3.96
C LEU A 244 -13.66 7.30 3.62
N HIS A 245 -14.05 6.91 2.41
CA HIS A 245 -15.44 6.90 1.96
C HIS A 245 -16.13 5.60 2.41
N LYS A 246 -15.47 4.46 2.16
CA LYS A 246 -16.04 3.15 2.40
C LYS A 246 -14.95 2.13 2.75
N GLN A 247 -15.28 1.20 3.64
CA GLN A 247 -14.42 0.04 3.94
C GLN A 247 -15.25 -1.23 4.04
N GLU A 248 -14.76 -2.30 3.43
CA GLU A 248 -15.40 -3.62 3.48
C GLU A 248 -14.38 -4.74 3.67
N LEU A 249 -14.77 -5.78 4.41
CA LEU A 249 -14.06 -7.05 4.45
C LEU A 249 -14.80 -8.04 3.55
N VAL A 250 -14.21 -8.37 2.41
CA VAL A 250 -14.79 -9.34 1.48
C VAL A 250 -14.22 -10.72 1.80
N ALA A 251 -15.08 -11.63 2.23
CA ALA A 251 -14.70 -13.02 2.46
C ALA A 251 -14.33 -13.69 1.13
N ASP A 252 -13.12 -14.25 1.06
CA ASP A 252 -12.56 -15.12 0.02
C ASP A 252 -12.56 -14.61 -1.45
N LYS A 253 -11.38 -14.72 -2.09
CA LYS A 253 -11.07 -14.68 -3.54
C LYS A 253 -11.37 -13.42 -4.36
N ASN A 254 -12.27 -12.53 -3.95
CA ASN A 254 -12.73 -11.44 -4.83
C ASN A 254 -11.72 -10.30 -5.06
N ILE A 255 -10.67 -10.16 -4.23
CA ILE A 255 -9.59 -9.20 -4.52
C ILE A 255 -8.54 -9.84 -5.44
N GLU A 256 -8.22 -11.12 -5.23
CA GLU A 256 -7.30 -11.84 -6.12
C GLU A 256 -7.83 -11.95 -7.56
N THR A 257 -9.15 -11.92 -7.76
CA THR A 257 -9.75 -11.82 -9.10
C THR A 257 -9.59 -10.46 -9.77
N VAL A 258 -9.01 -9.47 -9.09
CA VAL A 258 -8.70 -8.15 -9.66
C VAL A 258 -7.25 -8.12 -10.15
N ILE A 259 -6.38 -9.00 -9.65
CA ILE A 259 -4.99 -9.08 -10.07
C ILE A 259 -4.82 -10.11 -11.19
N PRO A 260 -4.30 -9.70 -12.36
CA PRO A 260 -3.91 -10.57 -13.43
C PRO A 260 -2.89 -11.57 -12.94
N LYS A 261 -3.25 -12.84 -13.05
CA LYS A 261 -2.33 -13.93 -12.84
C LYS A 261 -2.18 -14.66 -14.17
N LEU A 262 -1.01 -14.57 -14.79
CA LEU A 262 -0.65 -15.49 -15.87
C LEU A 262 0.01 -16.72 -15.26
N ILE A 263 -0.59 -17.86 -15.49
CA ILE A 263 -0.07 -19.16 -15.10
C ILE A 263 0.48 -19.81 -16.38
N LEU A 264 1.78 -20.11 -16.38
CA LEU A 264 2.45 -20.84 -17.45
C LEU A 264 2.64 -22.30 -17.03
N THR A 265 1.99 -23.22 -17.74
CA THR A 265 2.05 -24.66 -17.41
C THR A 265 2.30 -25.55 -18.63
N PRO A 266 3.21 -26.53 -18.55
CA PRO A 266 4.18 -26.73 -17.47
C PRO A 266 5.26 -25.64 -17.45
N ASN A 267 5.86 -25.37 -16.29
CA ASN A 267 7.10 -24.60 -16.17
C ASN A 267 7.97 -25.31 -15.11
N PRO A 268 9.08 -25.98 -15.49
CA PRO A 268 9.72 -25.97 -16.80
C PRO A 268 8.95 -26.70 -17.91
N ALA A 269 9.05 -26.23 -19.16
CA ALA A 269 8.39 -26.81 -20.32
C ALA A 269 9.35 -27.56 -21.26
N THR A 270 8.89 -28.67 -21.84
CA THR A 270 9.65 -29.44 -22.83
C THR A 270 9.15 -29.19 -24.24
N ASP A 271 7.92 -29.60 -24.56
CA ASP A 271 7.44 -29.46 -25.93
C ASP A 271 6.59 -28.20 -26.15
N PHE A 272 5.78 -27.85 -25.15
CA PHE A 272 4.86 -26.72 -25.20
C PHE A 272 4.62 -26.18 -23.80
N PHE A 273 4.04 -24.99 -23.74
CA PHE A 273 3.40 -24.47 -22.53
C PHE A 273 2.01 -23.92 -22.85
N GLN A 274 1.18 -23.82 -21.83
CA GLN A 274 -0.14 -23.22 -21.89
C GLN A 274 -0.15 -21.97 -21.02
N MET A 275 -0.95 -21.00 -21.44
CA MET A 275 -1.20 -19.75 -20.74
C MET A 275 -2.60 -19.80 -20.15
N GLU A 276 -2.72 -19.61 -18.84
CA GLU A 276 -3.99 -19.37 -18.18
C GLU A 276 -3.94 -17.98 -17.53
N ILE A 277 -4.75 -17.05 -18.04
CA ILE A 277 -4.85 -15.69 -17.52
C ILE A 277 -6.09 -15.63 -16.61
N LYS A 278 -5.88 -15.34 -15.34
CA LYS A 278 -6.94 -15.06 -14.35
C LYS A 278 -6.90 -13.60 -13.96
N GLY A 279 -8.02 -13.08 -13.50
CA GLY A 279 -8.08 -11.75 -12.87
C GLY A 279 -8.08 -10.54 -13.81
N ILE A 280 -8.06 -10.75 -15.12
CA ILE A 280 -8.39 -9.73 -16.13
C ILE A 280 -9.52 -10.29 -17.01
N ASP A 281 -10.48 -9.43 -17.34
CA ASP A 281 -11.38 -9.68 -18.46
C ASP A 281 -10.77 -9.17 -19.76
N PHE A 282 -10.62 -10.06 -20.75
CA PHE A 282 -10.08 -9.74 -22.07
C PHE A 282 -10.78 -10.61 -23.11
N ASP A 283 -11.01 -10.07 -24.30
CA ASP A 283 -11.51 -10.88 -25.41
C ASP A 283 -10.36 -11.53 -26.18
N GLN A 284 -9.34 -10.72 -26.46
CA GLN A 284 -8.11 -11.11 -27.16
C GLN A 284 -6.88 -10.57 -26.43
N ALA A 285 -5.78 -11.31 -26.53
CA ALA A 285 -4.46 -10.91 -26.08
C ALA A 285 -3.45 -11.27 -27.16
N ALA A 286 -2.46 -10.43 -27.40
CA ALA A 286 -1.30 -10.82 -28.19
C ALA A 286 -0.20 -11.31 -27.25
N TYR A 287 0.64 -12.23 -27.70
CA TYR A 287 1.84 -12.63 -26.97
C TYR A 287 3.07 -12.57 -27.87
N THR A 288 4.21 -12.27 -27.24
CA THR A 288 5.54 -12.32 -27.82
C THR A 288 6.42 -13.17 -26.93
N LEU A 289 7.06 -14.19 -27.51
CA LEU A 289 8.07 -15.00 -26.83
C LEU A 289 9.46 -14.43 -27.16
N ILE A 290 10.20 -14.07 -26.13
CA ILE A 290 11.48 -13.38 -26.20
C ILE A 290 12.53 -14.28 -25.55
N ASN A 291 13.68 -14.47 -26.20
CA ASN A 291 14.78 -15.25 -25.62
C ASN A 291 15.64 -14.41 -24.65
N ALA A 292 16.63 -15.03 -24.00
CA ALA A 292 17.53 -14.35 -23.07
C ALA A 292 18.34 -13.18 -23.68
N GLU A 293 18.53 -13.17 -25.01
CA GLU A 293 19.18 -12.07 -25.73
C GLU A 293 18.21 -10.93 -26.12
N GLY A 294 16.95 -10.99 -25.71
CA GLY A 294 15.94 -9.98 -26.05
C GLY A 294 15.35 -10.13 -27.46
N LYS A 295 15.66 -11.22 -28.17
CA LYS A 295 15.15 -11.49 -29.52
C LYS A 295 13.79 -12.19 -29.46
N THR A 296 12.83 -11.68 -30.23
CA THR A 296 11.57 -12.37 -30.48
C THR A 296 11.80 -13.68 -31.24
N VAL A 297 11.36 -14.80 -30.64
CA VAL A 297 11.45 -16.15 -31.21
C VAL A 297 10.09 -16.75 -31.54
N GLY A 298 9.00 -16.09 -31.12
CA GLY A 298 7.63 -16.46 -31.48
C GLY A 298 6.65 -15.36 -31.12
N SER A 299 5.50 -15.35 -31.76
CA SER A 299 4.38 -14.47 -31.40
C SER A 299 3.06 -15.08 -31.85
N GLY A 300 1.96 -14.60 -31.29
CA GLY A 300 0.63 -15.04 -31.67
C GLY A 300 -0.46 -14.26 -30.95
N ASN A 301 -1.70 -14.65 -31.22
CA ASN A 301 -2.88 -14.14 -30.53
C ASN A 301 -3.51 -15.26 -29.70
N PHE A 302 -4.11 -14.87 -28.59
CA PHE A 302 -4.71 -15.73 -27.59
C PHE A 302 -6.11 -15.20 -27.28
N ASN A 303 -7.14 -16.04 -27.39
CA ASN A 303 -8.49 -15.68 -26.99
C ASN A 303 -8.79 -16.30 -25.62
N LYS A 304 -9.57 -15.62 -24.77
CA LYS A 304 -9.89 -16.07 -23.40
C LYS A 304 -10.42 -17.50 -23.30
N ASN A 305 -11.12 -17.96 -24.35
CA ASN A 305 -11.72 -19.30 -24.40
C ASN A 305 -10.82 -20.36 -25.06
N GLN A 306 -9.60 -20.02 -25.46
CA GLN A 306 -8.70 -20.92 -26.18
C GLN A 306 -7.47 -21.26 -25.32
N ASN A 307 -7.48 -22.41 -24.67
CA ASN A 307 -6.27 -22.99 -24.09
C ASN A 307 -5.40 -23.65 -25.18
N GLN A 308 -4.89 -22.84 -26.11
CA GLN A 308 -4.01 -23.34 -27.17
C GLN A 308 -2.57 -23.47 -26.64
N PRO A 309 -1.96 -24.67 -26.71
CA PRO A 309 -0.57 -24.85 -26.34
C PRO A 309 0.36 -24.10 -27.30
N ILE A 310 1.33 -23.38 -26.75
CA ILE A 310 2.40 -22.70 -27.47
C ILE A 310 3.59 -23.66 -27.58
N ALA A 311 3.82 -24.11 -28.80
CA ALA A 311 4.92 -25.00 -29.19
C ALA A 311 6.29 -24.32 -28.99
N ILE A 312 7.18 -24.95 -28.24
CA ILE A 312 8.57 -24.50 -28.00
C ILE A 312 9.62 -25.59 -28.29
N GLN A 313 9.21 -26.80 -28.67
CA GLN A 313 10.09 -27.95 -28.91
C GLN A 313 11.22 -27.71 -29.92
N ASN A 314 11.04 -26.76 -30.83
CA ASN A 314 12.02 -26.40 -31.85
C ASN A 314 12.98 -25.30 -31.40
N LEU A 315 12.79 -24.75 -30.20
CA LEU A 315 13.65 -23.72 -29.63
C LEU A 315 14.83 -24.35 -28.88
N PRO A 316 15.98 -23.68 -28.76
CA PRO A 316 17.05 -24.11 -27.86
C PRO A 316 16.60 -24.12 -26.40
N ALA A 317 17.08 -25.08 -25.60
CA ALA A 317 16.85 -25.05 -24.14
C ALA A 317 17.40 -23.75 -23.54
N GLY A 318 16.68 -23.16 -22.58
CA GLY A 318 17.04 -21.88 -21.98
C GLY A 318 15.86 -21.16 -21.33
N ASN A 319 16.14 -19.95 -20.84
CA ASN A 319 15.11 -19.06 -20.29
C ASN A 319 14.49 -18.23 -21.40
N TYR A 320 13.16 -18.12 -21.37
CA TYR A 320 12.38 -17.28 -22.25
C TYR A 320 11.45 -16.39 -21.45
N PHE A 321 11.10 -15.25 -22.02
CA PHE A 321 10.12 -14.34 -21.48
C PHE A 321 8.89 -14.31 -22.39
N VAL A 322 7.72 -14.52 -21.79
CA VAL A 322 6.42 -14.35 -22.43
C VAL A 322 5.93 -12.95 -22.11
N GLN A 323 5.95 -12.07 -23.11
CA GLN A 323 5.34 -10.76 -23.05
C GLN A 323 3.90 -10.87 -23.55
N LEU A 324 2.92 -10.64 -22.68
CA LEU A 324 1.51 -10.61 -23.01
C LEU A 324 1.07 -9.16 -23.19
N ILE A 325 0.47 -8.83 -24.32
CA ILE A 325 -0.06 -7.51 -24.66
C ILE A 325 -1.58 -7.61 -24.67
N LEU A 326 -2.19 -6.94 -23.71
CA LEU A 326 -3.62 -6.72 -23.57
C LEU A 326 -3.92 -5.28 -24.00
N ASP A 327 -5.17 -4.95 -24.36
CA ASP A 327 -5.55 -3.65 -24.95
C ASP A 327 -4.91 -2.41 -24.29
N LYS A 328 -4.70 -2.44 -22.98
CA LYS A 328 -4.12 -1.33 -22.21
C LYS A 328 -2.91 -1.73 -21.34
N LYS A 329 -2.47 -2.99 -21.39
CA LYS A 329 -1.52 -3.53 -20.41
C LYS A 329 -0.51 -4.47 -21.06
N THR A 330 0.72 -4.45 -20.58
CA THR A 330 1.75 -5.41 -20.95
C THR A 330 2.23 -6.15 -19.71
N LEU A 331 2.19 -7.48 -19.73
CA LEU A 331 2.67 -8.33 -18.66
C LEU A 331 3.87 -9.14 -19.15
N LEU A 332 4.85 -9.42 -18.28
CA LEU A 332 6.06 -10.16 -18.64
C LEU A 332 6.28 -11.33 -17.67
N PHE A 333 6.48 -12.53 -18.20
CA PHE A 333 6.62 -13.75 -17.38
C PHE A 333 7.77 -14.62 -17.87
N GLU A 334 8.51 -15.24 -16.95
CA GLU A 334 9.60 -16.16 -17.28
C GLU A 334 9.08 -17.60 -17.45
N ILE A 335 9.60 -18.30 -18.46
CA ILE A 335 9.46 -19.74 -18.63
C ILE A 335 10.81 -20.40 -18.91
N LEU A 336 11.08 -21.49 -18.20
CA LEU A 336 12.27 -22.31 -18.43
C LEU A 336 11.95 -23.43 -19.41
N HIS A 337 12.61 -23.43 -20.57
CA HIS A 337 12.53 -24.54 -21.54
C HIS A 337 13.65 -25.55 -21.31
N LYS A 338 13.29 -26.83 -21.13
CA LYS A 338 14.20 -27.98 -21.03
C LYS A 338 14.05 -28.89 -22.24
N LYS A 339 15.16 -29.46 -22.72
CA LYS A 339 15.14 -30.52 -23.74
C LYS A 339 14.94 -31.90 -23.15
#